data_AF-A0A1I1LL18-F1
#
_entry.id   AF-A0A1I1LL18-F1
#
_cell.length_a   1.000
_cell.length_b   1.000
_cell.length_c   1.000
_cell.angle_alpha   90.00
_cell.angle_beta   90.00
_cell.angle_gamma   90.00
#
_symmetry.space_group_name_H-M   'P 1'
#
loop_
_entity.id
_entity.type
_entity.pdbx_description
1 polymer ?
#
loop_
_entity_poly.entity_id
_entity_poly.type
_entity_poly.pdbx_seq_one_letter_code
_entity_poly.pdbx_strand_id
1 'polypeptide(L)'
;MLTKSIVEAIEDQDWVIKEWKVKFLLSERYLHQVKKLSRVDNWYEDPIVTSTVMDRLSICFTSLQAYYTTFGTLPQIGDRLFNEDSGLIIQSRSIDGDLKALTFTLST
;
A
#
# COMPACT_ATOMS: atom_id res chain seq x y z
N MET A 1 0.96 3.95 -27.30
CA MET A 1 0.55 5.07 -26.42
C MET A 1 -0.77 4.68 -25.76
N LEU A 2 -0.74 4.37 -24.47
CA LEU A 2 -1.92 4.13 -23.65
C LEU A 2 -1.82 5.05 -22.44
N THR A 3 -2.65 6.09 -22.42
CA THR A 3 -2.95 6.87 -21.22
C THR A 3 -3.63 5.97 -20.19
N LYS A 4 -2.84 5.32 -19.32
CA LYS A 4 -3.35 4.63 -18.12
C LYS A 4 -3.24 5.57 -16.93
N SER A 5 -4.33 6.30 -16.68
CA SER A 5 -4.61 6.89 -15.36
C SER A 5 -5.21 5.83 -14.43
N ILE A 6 -4.55 4.68 -14.30
CA ILE A 6 -4.94 3.62 -13.37
C ILE A 6 -3.86 3.63 -12.29
N VAL A 7 -4.25 3.99 -11.06
CA VAL A 7 -3.40 3.80 -9.88
C VAL A 7 -3.07 2.30 -9.84
N GLU A 8 -1.84 1.95 -10.19
CA GLU A 8 -1.41 0.56 -10.25
C GLU A 8 -1.26 0.02 -8.83
N ALA A 9 -1.83 -1.17 -8.59
CA ALA A 9 -1.71 -1.84 -7.31
C ALA A 9 -0.26 -2.29 -7.12
N ILE A 10 0.36 -1.83 -6.04
CA ILE A 10 1.70 -2.24 -5.64
C ILE A 10 1.56 -3.55 -4.89
N GLU A 11 2.32 -4.55 -5.33
CA GLU A 11 2.28 -5.91 -4.83
C GLU A 11 3.68 -6.48 -4.63
N ASP A 12 3.80 -7.40 -3.68
CA ASP A 12 4.98 -8.20 -3.42
C ASP A 12 4.53 -9.67 -3.28
N GLN A 13 5.38 -10.62 -3.68
CA GLN A 13 5.05 -12.04 -3.64
C GLN A 13 4.88 -12.57 -2.22
N ASP A 14 5.58 -11.97 -1.25
CA ASP A 14 5.56 -12.39 0.15
C ASP A 14 4.41 -11.77 0.95
N TRP A 15 3.66 -10.83 0.34
CA TRP A 15 2.55 -10.15 1.00
C TRP A 15 1.28 -10.99 0.97
N VAL A 16 1.21 -11.99 1.87
CA VAL A 16 0.10 -12.93 1.97
C VAL A 16 -0.40 -13.08 3.41
N ILE A 17 -1.72 -13.03 3.60
CA ILE A 17 -2.41 -13.33 4.87
C ILE A 17 -3.44 -14.44 4.63
N LYS A 18 -3.23 -15.62 5.22
CA LYS A 18 -4.16 -16.78 5.11
C LYS A 18 -4.61 -17.07 3.67
N GLU A 19 -3.64 -17.14 2.76
CA GLU A 19 -3.84 -17.35 1.30
C GLU A 19 -4.36 -16.13 0.52
N TRP A 20 -4.66 -15.02 1.18
CA TRP A 20 -5.06 -13.79 0.50
C TRP A 20 -3.84 -12.93 0.20
N LYS A 21 -3.67 -12.54 -1.07
CA LYS A 21 -2.67 -11.57 -1.50
C LYS A 21 -3.04 -10.19 -0.99
N VAL A 22 -2.10 -9.50 -0.36
CA VAL A 22 -2.26 -8.11 0.07
C VAL A 22 -1.63 -7.20 -0.98
N LYS A 23 -2.39 -6.20 -1.40
CA LYS A 23 -1.97 -5.16 -2.34
C LYS A 23 -2.16 -3.78 -1.74
N PHE A 24 -1.33 -2.83 -2.14
CA PHE A 24 -1.48 -1.44 -1.74
C PHE A 24 -1.73 -0.54 -2.93
N LEU A 25 -2.59 0.45 -2.73
CA LEU A 25 -2.76 1.58 -3.63
C LEU A 25 -2.33 2.84 -2.90
N LEU A 26 -1.65 3.74 -3.59
CA LEU A 26 -1.39 5.07 -3.06
C LEU A 26 -2.59 5.96 -3.40
N SER A 27 -3.19 6.58 -2.39
CA SER A 27 -4.19 7.64 -2.62
C SER A 27 -3.62 8.73 -3.53
N GLU A 28 -4.47 9.43 -4.28
CA GLU A 28 -4.02 10.48 -5.20
C GLU A 28 -3.15 11.53 -4.51
N ARG A 29 -3.53 11.92 -3.29
CA ARG A 29 -2.78 12.87 -2.47
C ARG A 29 -1.38 12.33 -2.13
N TYR A 30 -1.29 11.08 -1.70
CA TYR A 30 -0.01 10.49 -1.34
C TYR A 30 0.86 10.24 -2.59
N LEU A 31 0.26 9.76 -3.68
CA LEU A 31 0.93 9.61 -4.98
C LEU A 31 1.49 10.94 -5.49
N HIS A 32 0.76 12.05 -5.32
CA HIS A 32 1.24 13.38 -5.67
C HIS A 32 2.48 13.79 -4.85
N GLN A 33 2.50 13.46 -3.55
CA GLN A 33 3.67 13.69 -2.70
C GLN A 33 4.85 12.84 -3.16
N VAL A 34 4.64 11.55 -3.45
CA VAL A 34 5.67 10.65 -3.99
C VAL A 34 6.25 11.18 -5.30
N LYS A 35 5.39 11.59 -6.24
CA LYS A 35 5.82 12.17 -7.53
C LYS A 35 6.67 13.43 -7.36
N LYS A 36 6.35 14.29 -6.39
CA LYS A 36 7.16 15.49 -6.08
C LYS A 36 8.56 15.18 -5.56
N LEU A 37 8.77 14.00 -4.97
CA LEU A 37 10.08 13.58 -4.46
C LEU A 37 10.97 13.00 -5.58
N SER A 38 10.38 12.59 -6.69
CA SER A 38 11.11 12.00 -7.80
C SER A 38 11.84 13.04 -8.64
N ARG A 39 13.04 12.67 -9.11
CA ARG A 39 13.85 13.49 -10.02
C ARG A 39 13.55 13.23 -11.50
N VAL A 40 12.67 12.27 -11.80
CA VAL A 40 12.26 11.89 -13.14
C VAL A 40 10.73 11.91 -13.24
N ASP A 41 10.20 12.03 -14.46
CA ASP A 41 8.75 12.15 -14.67
C ASP A 41 7.98 10.90 -14.20
N ASN A 42 8.56 9.72 -14.45
CA ASN A 42 8.03 8.45 -14.03
C ASN A 42 8.60 8.08 -12.65
N TRP A 43 7.88 8.44 -11.58
CA TRP A 43 8.38 8.26 -10.21
C TRP A 43 8.87 6.84 -9.88
N TYR A 44 8.27 5.82 -10.48
CA TYR A 44 8.61 4.41 -10.26
C TYR A 44 9.95 4.01 -10.91
N GLU A 45 10.48 4.83 -11.82
CA GLU A 45 11.82 4.68 -12.41
C GLU A 45 12.92 5.33 -11.54
N ASP A 46 12.56 6.13 -10.53
CA ASP A 46 13.51 6.68 -9.56
C ASP A 46 13.82 5.63 -8.48
N PRO A 47 15.02 5.02 -8.47
CA PRO A 47 15.31 3.92 -7.56
C PRO A 47 15.27 4.32 -6.09
N ILE A 48 15.56 5.59 -5.77
CA ILE A 48 15.56 6.08 -4.38
C ILE A 48 14.11 6.22 -3.90
N VAL A 49 13.25 6.83 -4.72
CA VAL A 49 11.83 7.00 -4.38
C VAL A 49 11.14 5.66 -4.32
N THR A 50 11.35 4.80 -5.31
CA THR A 50 10.75 3.46 -5.36
C THR A 50 11.17 2.62 -4.16
N SER A 51 12.47 2.57 -3.81
CA SER A 51 12.94 1.86 -2.61
C SER A 51 12.27 2.40 -1.35
N THR A 52 12.20 3.73 -1.20
CA THR A 52 11.58 4.36 -0.02
C THR A 52 10.09 4.02 0.10
N VAL A 53 9.36 4.01 -1.01
CA VAL A 53 7.94 3.64 -1.03
C VAL A 53 7.77 2.16 -0.68
N MET A 54 8.56 1.27 -1.30
CA MET A 54 8.50 -0.17 -1.03
C MET A 54 8.84 -0.49 0.43
N ASP A 55 9.86 0.15 1.01
CA ASP A 55 10.20 -0.02 2.42
C ASP A 55 9.03 0.34 3.34
N ARG A 56 8.35 1.46 3.06
CA ARG A 56 7.16 1.89 3.82
C ARG A 56 6.00 0.91 3.69
N LEU A 57 5.75 0.41 2.48
CA LEU A 57 4.68 -0.55 2.23
C LEU A 57 4.97 -1.91 2.89
N SER A 58 6.23 -2.35 2.89
CA SER A 58 6.67 -3.54 3.63
C SER A 58 6.40 -3.40 5.13
N ILE A 59 6.70 -2.24 5.72
CA ILE A 59 6.37 -1.95 7.13
C ILE A 59 4.85 -1.97 7.35
N CYS A 60 4.06 -1.40 6.43
CA CYS A 60 2.59 -1.47 6.49
C CYS A 60 2.08 -2.91 6.47
N PHE A 61 2.63 -3.76 5.59
CA PHE A 61 2.31 -5.18 5.52
C PHE A 61 2.67 -5.90 6.83
N THR A 62 3.87 -5.67 7.38
CA THR A 62 4.26 -6.24 8.68
C THR A 62 3.28 -5.85 9.78
N SER A 63 2.85 -4.58 9.83
CA SER A 63 1.84 -4.11 10.77
C SER A 63 0.49 -4.80 10.58
N LEU A 64 0.03 -4.95 9.35
CA LEU A 64 -1.21 -5.67 9.01
C LEU A 64 -1.15 -7.13 9.45
N GLN A 65 -0.05 -7.82 9.15
CA GLN A 65 0.15 -9.22 9.49
C GLN A 65 0.23 -9.44 11.00
N ALA A 66 0.95 -8.58 11.72
CA ALA A 66 1.04 -8.65 13.18
C ALA A 66 -0.31 -8.39 13.86
N TYR A 67 -1.07 -7.39 13.37
CA TYR A 67 -2.42 -7.10 13.86
C TYR A 67 -3.34 -8.29 13.62
N TYR A 68 -3.37 -8.84 12.41
CA TYR A 68 -4.17 -10.01 12.08
C TYR A 68 -3.81 -11.23 12.92
N THR A 69 -2.52 -11.49 13.12
CA THR A 69 -2.05 -12.61 13.94
C THR A 69 -2.51 -12.48 15.38
N THR A 70 -2.58 -11.26 15.90
CA THR A 70 -2.96 -10.97 17.29
C THR A 70 -4.47 -11.00 17.50
N PHE A 71 -5.23 -10.38 16.61
CA PHE A 71 -6.67 -10.12 16.80
C PHE A 71 -7.57 -10.99 15.93
N GLY A 72 -7.02 -11.75 14.99
CA GLY A 72 -7.78 -12.58 14.03
C GLY A 72 -8.62 -11.77 13.02
N THR A 73 -8.46 -10.45 12.99
CA THR A 73 -9.21 -9.54 12.12
C THR A 73 -8.25 -8.59 11.40
N LEU A 74 -8.67 -8.06 10.25
CA LEU A 74 -7.90 -7.06 9.53
C LEU A 74 -8.21 -5.65 10.07
N PRO A 75 -7.24 -4.73 10.04
CA PRO A 75 -7.48 -3.31 10.25
C PRO A 75 -8.59 -2.74 9.35
N GLN A 76 -9.28 -1.74 9.87
CA GLN A 76 -10.43 -1.08 9.27
C GLN A 76 -10.04 0.23 8.60
N ILE A 77 -10.98 0.80 7.84
CA ILE A 77 -10.84 2.13 7.27
C ILE A 77 -10.69 3.14 8.41
N GLY A 78 -9.73 4.06 8.29
CA GLY A 78 -9.37 5.03 9.32
C GLY A 78 -8.23 4.57 10.23
N ASP A 79 -7.93 3.27 10.30
CA ASP A 79 -6.81 2.77 11.08
C ASP A 79 -5.48 3.21 10.45
N ARG A 80 -4.51 3.49 11.30
CA ARG A 80 -3.16 3.85 10.90
C ARG A 80 -2.24 2.64 11.04
N LEU A 81 -1.46 2.36 9.99
CA LEU A 81 -0.48 1.29 9.98
C LEU A 81 0.86 1.77 10.54
N PHE A 82 1.54 0.90 11.30
CA PHE A 82 2.92 0.99 11.79
C PHE A 82 3.37 2.13 12.73
N ASN A 83 2.69 3.29 12.82
CA ASN A 83 3.05 4.37 13.75
C ASN A 83 1.91 5.40 13.88
N GLU A 84 1.56 5.88 15.08
CA GLU A 84 0.50 6.89 15.29
C GLU A 84 0.78 8.24 14.61
N ASP A 85 2.04 8.67 14.52
CA ASP A 85 2.41 10.00 14.04
C ASP A 85 2.92 10.03 12.60
N SER A 86 3.45 8.90 12.11
CA SER A 86 4.07 8.81 10.77
C SER A 86 3.54 7.67 9.90
N GLY A 87 2.60 6.90 10.44
CA GLY A 87 1.97 5.77 9.78
C GLY A 87 1.07 6.18 8.63
N LEU A 88 0.77 5.24 7.74
CA LEU A 88 -0.19 5.48 6.66
C LEU A 88 -1.61 5.10 7.11
N ILE A 89 -2.59 5.94 6.80
CA ILE A 89 -4.00 5.70 7.09
C ILE A 89 -4.61 4.86 5.98
N ILE A 90 -5.38 3.84 6.36
CA ILE A 90 -6.24 3.09 5.43
C ILE A 90 -7.42 3.98 5.04
N GLN A 91 -7.38 4.54 3.84
CA GLN A 91 -8.45 5.37 3.30
C GLN A 91 -9.63 4.53 2.79
N SER A 92 -9.33 3.38 2.17
CA SER A 92 -10.33 2.44 1.69
C SER A 92 -9.76 1.04 1.58
N ARG A 93 -10.64 0.05 1.49
CA ARG A 93 -10.26 -1.33 1.18
C ARG A 93 -11.22 -1.97 0.18
N SER A 94 -10.73 -2.88 -0.62
CA SER A 94 -11.54 -3.75 -1.48
C SER A 94 -11.10 -5.20 -1.35
N ILE A 95 -12.04 -6.10 -1.64
CA ILE A 95 -11.85 -7.55 -1.60
C ILE A 95 -12.24 -8.09 -2.97
N ASP A 96 -11.35 -8.86 -3.56
CA ASP A 96 -11.61 -9.65 -4.76
C ASP A 96 -11.52 -11.14 -4.37
N GLY A 97 -12.68 -11.80 -4.32
CA GLY A 97 -12.77 -13.20 -3.90
C GLY A 97 -12.24 -14.19 -4.93
N ASP A 98 -12.32 -13.85 -6.22
CA ASP A 98 -11.86 -14.73 -7.30
C ASP A 98 -10.34 -14.76 -7.36
N LEU A 99 -9.70 -13.61 -7.15
CA LEU A 99 -8.24 -13.49 -7.10
C LEU A 99 -7.64 -13.74 -5.72
N LYS A 100 -8.48 -13.96 -4.70
CA LYS A 100 -8.11 -13.94 -3.28
C LYS A 100 -7.22 -12.73 -2.96
N ALA A 101 -7.66 -11.53 -3.32
CA ALA A 101 -6.90 -10.30 -3.14
C ALA A 101 -7.57 -9.31 -2.19
N LEU A 102 -6.78 -8.75 -1.29
CA LEU A 102 -7.14 -7.65 -0.39
C LEU A 102 -6.36 -6.42 -0.81
N THR A 103 -7.03 -5.37 -1.22
CA THR A 103 -6.37 -4.12 -1.62
C THR A 103 -6.65 -3.03 -0.60
N PHE A 104 -5.59 -2.40 -0.09
CA PHE A 104 -5.68 -1.27 0.84
C PHE A 104 -5.22 0.01 0.15
N THR A 105 -6.07 1.03 0.12
CA THR A 105 -5.66 2.36 -0.35
C THR A 105 -5.12 3.15 0.82
N LEU A 106 -3.87 3.60 0.72
CA LEU A 106 -3.14 4.26 1.78
C LEU A 106 -3.01 5.77 1.54
N SER A 107 -3.13 6.52 2.62
CA SER A 107 -3.00 7.98 2.65
C SER A 107 -2.08 8.44 3.79
N THR A 108 -1.59 9.67 3.70
CA THR A 108 -0.77 10.31 4.74
C THR A 108 -1.63 11.04 5.77
#